data_AF-A0A5K1BU01-F1
#
_entry.id   AF-A0A5K1BU01-F1
#
_cell.length_a   1.000
_cell.length_b   1.000
_cell.length_c   1.000
_cell.angle_alpha   90.00
_cell.angle_beta   90.00
_cell.angle_gamma   90.00
#
_symmetry.space_group_name_H-M   'P 1'
#
loop_
_entity.id
_entity.type
_entity.pdbx_description
1 polymer ?
#
loop_
_entity_poly.entity_id
_entity_poly.type
_entity_poly.pdbx_seq_one_letter_code
_entity_poly.pdbx_strand_id
1 'polypeptide(L)'
;LRVHCAEALGTPIVGDYKYGWRAHKKWKPLPCPDDGEANDQDSKEKASPGLDPEKGSILDGEPALHLHCRQMIIPNVELALQKLQLSPNVDLLKVEMLDLICPLPSHMQRSWDLLCN
;
A
#
# COMPACT_ATOMS: atom_id res chain seq x y z
N LEU A 1 11.51 6.13 4.05
CA LEU A 1 10.12 6.66 3.96
C LEU A 1 9.45 6.69 5.33
N ARG A 2 9.05 5.53 5.89
CA ARG A 2 8.34 5.42 7.18
C ARG A 2 8.93 6.25 8.33
N VAL A 3 10.23 6.09 8.62
CA VAL A 3 10.92 6.86 9.68
C VAL A 3 10.92 8.35 9.38
N HIS A 4 11.11 8.78 8.13
CA HIS A 4 11.05 10.20 7.79
C HIS A 4 9.64 10.79 8.02
N CYS A 5 8.59 10.07 7.61
CA CYS A 5 7.22 10.50 7.87
C CYS A 5 6.94 10.63 9.38
N ALA A 6 7.36 9.64 10.17
CA ALA A 6 7.12 9.64 11.62
C ALA A 6 7.97 10.67 12.37
N GLU A 7 9.29 10.66 12.17
CA GLU A 7 10.25 11.40 13.00
C GLU A 7 10.59 12.78 12.44
N ALA A 8 10.74 12.90 11.11
CA ALA A 8 11.13 14.17 10.49
C ALA A 8 9.93 15.08 10.21
N LEU A 9 8.79 14.50 9.79
CA LEU A 9 7.59 15.25 9.46
C LEU A 9 6.57 15.31 10.61
N GLY A 10 6.69 14.44 11.62
CA GLY A 10 5.69 14.32 12.70
C GLY A 10 4.33 13.79 12.23
N THR A 11 4.26 13.27 11.01
CA THR A 11 3.04 12.77 10.34
C THR A 11 3.26 11.32 9.91
N PRO A 12 3.15 10.35 10.84
CA PRO A 12 3.37 8.94 10.51
C PRO A 12 2.35 8.43 9.50
N ILE A 13 2.78 7.48 8.66
CA ILE A 13 1.91 6.84 7.65
C ILE A 13 0.81 6.05 8.36
N VAL A 14 -0.41 6.09 7.82
CA VAL A 14 -1.56 5.31 8.32
C VAL A 14 -1.23 3.82 8.33
N GLY A 15 -1.55 3.15 9.43
CA GLY A 15 -1.23 1.75 9.69
C GLY A 15 0.25 1.47 10.05
N ASP A 16 1.08 2.51 10.25
CA ASP A 16 2.45 2.34 10.74
C ASP A 16 2.51 2.29 12.27
N TYR A 17 2.13 1.16 12.86
CA TYR A 17 2.17 0.98 14.32
C TYR A 17 3.59 0.97 14.89
N LYS A 18 4.61 0.66 14.09
CA LYS A 18 5.99 0.55 14.56
C LYS A 18 6.60 1.92 14.83
N TYR A 19 6.46 2.85 13.89
CA TYR A 19 7.05 4.20 14.01
C TYR A 19 6.01 5.26 14.40
N GLY A 20 4.73 5.02 14.10
CA GLY A 20 3.62 5.92 14.40
C GLY A 20 2.81 5.55 15.64
N TRP A 21 3.34 4.74 16.56
CA TRP A 21 2.61 4.19 17.71
C TRP A 21 1.82 5.23 18.51
N ARG A 22 2.41 6.41 18.77
CA ARG A 22 1.76 7.47 19.55
C ARG A 22 0.49 8.02 18.89
N ALA A 23 0.47 8.09 17.57
CA ALA A 23 -0.70 8.50 16.80
C ALA A 23 -1.72 7.37 16.72
N HIS A 24 -1.27 6.16 16.40
CA HIS A 24 -2.16 5.01 16.18
C HIS A 24 -2.77 4.45 17.48
N LYS A 25 -2.13 4.63 18.64
CA LYS A 25 -2.74 4.29 19.94
C LYS A 25 -4.03 5.10 20.21
N LYS A 26 -4.15 6.28 19.59
CA LYS A 26 -5.33 7.15 19.67
C LYS A 26 -6.22 7.03 18.43
N TRP A 27 -5.95 6.06 17.55
CA TRP A 27 -6.73 5.86 16.34
C TRP A 27 -8.19 5.59 16.70
N LYS A 28 -9.09 6.25 15.98
CA LYS A 28 -10.52 6.01 16.01
C LYS A 28 -10.97 5.90 14.56
N PRO A 29 -11.66 4.82 14.19
CA PRO A 29 -12.31 4.72 12.89
C PRO A 29 -13.11 5.98 12.55
N LEU A 30 -13.07 6.37 11.28
CA LEU A 30 -14.01 7.38 10.80
C LEU A 30 -15.45 6.83 10.88
N PRO A 31 -16.44 7.66 11.25
CA PRO A 31 -17.85 7.24 11.17
C PRO A 31 -18.19 6.85 9.74
N CYS A 32 -18.66 5.62 9.53
CA CYS A 32 -19.15 5.19 8.23
C CYS A 32 -20.48 5.93 7.95
N PRO A 33 -20.65 6.58 6.78
CA PRO A 33 -21.88 7.30 6.44
C PRO A 33 -23.13 6.42 6.31
N ASP A 34 -22.97 5.09 6.20
CA ASP A 34 -24.02 4.16 5.74
C ASP A 34 -24.40 3.08 6.76
N ASP A 35 -24.02 3.24 8.04
CA ASP A 35 -24.34 2.25 9.08
C ASP A 35 -25.80 2.38 9.55
N GLY A 36 -26.73 1.91 8.72
CA GLY A 36 -27.95 1.30 9.22
C GLY A 36 -27.59 -0.02 9.89
N GLU A 37 -27.56 -0.02 11.23
CA GLU A 37 -27.61 -1.20 12.13
C GLU A 37 -27.13 -2.54 11.54
N ALA A 38 -25.85 -2.65 11.17
CA ALA A 38 -25.24 -3.94 10.86
C ALA A 38 -24.40 -4.39 12.05
N ASN A 39 -25.07 -5.13 12.93
CA ASN A 39 -24.58 -5.97 14.02
C ASN A 39 -23.05 -6.20 14.06
N ASP A 40 -22.46 -5.80 15.19
CA ASP A 40 -21.27 -6.43 15.79
C ASP A 40 -21.50 -7.95 15.90
N GLN A 41 -20.98 -8.75 14.98
CA GLN A 41 -20.33 -10.05 15.24
C GLN A 41 -20.10 -10.87 13.96
N ASP A 42 -18.97 -11.58 13.97
CA ASP A 42 -18.71 -12.81 13.22
C ASP A 42 -18.32 -12.72 11.73
N SER A 43 -17.06 -12.33 11.52
CA SER A 43 -16.17 -13.14 10.68
C SER A 43 -14.71 -12.96 11.10
N LYS A 44 -14.36 -13.56 12.25
CA LYS A 44 -12.97 -13.87 12.63
C LYS A 44 -12.42 -15.03 11.78
N GLU A 45 -12.56 -14.95 10.47
CA GLU A 45 -11.64 -15.70 9.61
C GLU A 45 -10.34 -14.89 9.60
N LYS A 46 -9.33 -15.41 10.31
CA LYS A 46 -7.97 -14.86 10.28
C LYS A 46 -7.41 -15.06 8.88
N ALA A 47 -7.82 -14.22 7.93
CA ALA A 47 -7.03 -13.96 6.75
C ALA A 47 -5.62 -13.59 7.24
N SER A 48 -4.61 -14.25 6.69
CA SER A 48 -3.23 -13.91 7.01
C SER A 48 -3.02 -12.41 6.82
N PRO A 49 -2.27 -11.73 7.71
CA PRO A 49 -2.04 -10.29 7.58
C PRO A 49 -1.56 -9.96 6.17
N GLY A 50 -2.37 -9.21 5.42
CA GLY A 50 -2.11 -8.84 4.03
C GLY A 50 -2.92 -9.55 2.94
N LEU A 51 -3.86 -10.46 3.27
CA LEU A 51 -4.70 -11.17 2.27
C LEU A 51 -6.21 -10.91 2.40
N ASP A 52 -6.66 -10.07 3.34
CA ASP A 52 -8.07 -9.68 3.39
C ASP A 52 -8.28 -8.43 2.52
N PRO A 53 -8.87 -8.53 1.32
CA PRO A 53 -9.05 -7.39 0.43
C PRO A 53 -10.04 -6.35 0.99
N GLU A 54 -10.87 -6.73 1.96
CA GLU A 54 -11.94 -5.89 2.50
C GLU A 54 -11.56 -5.13 3.77
N LYS A 55 -10.40 -5.45 4.39
CA LYS A 55 -9.95 -4.85 5.66
C LYS A 55 -8.67 -4.03 5.49
N GLY A 56 -8.46 -3.13 6.45
CA GLY A 56 -7.25 -2.32 6.57
C GLY A 56 -7.38 -0.91 6.00
N SER A 57 -8.60 -0.47 5.68
CA SER A 57 -8.93 0.91 5.35
C SER A 57 -8.98 1.80 6.60
N ILE A 58 -9.20 3.10 6.42
CA ILE A 58 -9.35 4.04 7.54
C ILE A 58 -10.66 3.89 8.34
N LEU A 59 -11.61 3.09 7.84
CA LEU A 59 -12.82 2.70 8.58
C LEU A 59 -12.54 1.57 9.58
N ASP A 60 -11.41 0.88 9.45
CA ASP A 60 -11.08 -0.21 10.34
C ASP A 60 -10.47 0.30 11.65
N GLY A 61 -10.74 -0.42 12.75
CA GLY A 61 -10.13 -0.16 14.06
C GLY A 61 -8.62 -0.28 14.04
N GLU A 62 -8.10 -1.15 13.17
CA GLU A 62 -6.68 -1.33 12.92
C GLU A 62 -6.40 -1.22 11.40
N PRO A 63 -6.19 -0.01 10.84
CA PRO A 63 -5.84 0.14 9.44
C PRO A 63 -4.52 -0.56 9.08
N ALA A 64 -4.46 -1.10 7.87
CA ALA A 64 -3.24 -1.65 7.29
C ALA A 64 -2.28 -0.53 6.87
N LEU A 65 -1.01 -0.87 6.63
CA LEU A 65 -0.02 0.12 6.23
C LEU A 65 -0.38 0.74 4.87
N HIS A 66 -0.56 2.05 4.81
CA HIS A 66 -0.86 2.83 3.59
C HIS A 66 0.45 3.28 2.91
N LEU A 67 1.30 2.32 2.54
CA LEU A 67 2.54 2.56 1.80
C LEU A 67 2.60 1.65 0.57
N HIS A 68 2.50 2.24 -0.62
CA HIS A 68 2.45 1.53 -1.90
C HIS A 68 3.56 1.99 -2.85
N CYS A 69 4.21 1.03 -3.52
CA CYS A 69 5.11 1.33 -4.62
C CYS A 69 4.29 1.50 -5.90
N ARG A 70 3.87 2.74 -6.20
CA ARG A 70 2.98 3.04 -7.33
C ARG A 70 3.67 2.86 -8.69
N GLN A 71 4.91 3.29 -8.81
CA GLN A 71 5.61 3.35 -10.09
C GLN A 71 7.09 3.00 -9.91
N MET A 72 7.64 2.27 -10.86
CA MET A 72 9.06 2.00 -10.97
C MET A 72 9.50 2.22 -12.41
N ILE A 73 10.41 3.16 -12.63
CA ILE A 73 11.03 3.42 -13.91
C ILE A 73 12.39 2.72 -13.91
N ILE A 74 12.51 1.67 -14.71
CA ILE A 74 13.76 0.95 -14.91
C ILE A 74 14.40 1.53 -16.17
N PRO A 75 15.61 2.11 -16.07
CA PRO A 75 16.30 2.70 -17.22
C PRO A 75 16.68 1.61 -18.24
N ASN A 76 17.20 2.01 -19.39
CA ASN A 76 17.75 1.06 -20.36
C ASN A 76 18.76 0.12 -19.66
N VAL A 77 18.44 -1.17 -19.58
CA VAL A 77 19.28 -2.20 -18.96
C VAL A 77 20.02 -3.04 -19.99
N GLU A 78 20.03 -2.65 -21.27
CA GLU A 78 20.69 -3.37 -22.36
C GLU A 78 22.14 -3.75 -22.01
N LEU A 79 22.94 -2.80 -21.53
CA LEU A 79 24.33 -3.05 -21.13
C LEU A 79 24.45 -3.98 -19.91
N ALA A 80 23.46 -4.00 -19.02
CA ALA A 80 23.44 -4.91 -17.88
C ALA A 80 23.04 -6.33 -18.32
N LEU A 81 22.05 -6.46 -19.22
CA LEU A 81 21.60 -7.73 -19.78
C LEU A 81 22.66 -8.39 -20.66
N GLN A 82 23.40 -7.61 -21.46
CA GLN A 82 24.55 -8.10 -22.23
C GLN A 82 25.62 -8.72 -21.31
N LYS A 83 25.89 -8.11 -20.15
CA LYS A 83 26.84 -8.64 -19.15
C LYS A 83 26.35 -9.93 -18.48
N LEU A 84 25.03 -10.12 -18.37
CA LEU A 84 24.41 -11.29 -17.75
C LEU A 84 24.34 -12.52 -18.67
N GLN A 85 24.78 -12.42 -19.93
CA GLN A 85 24.76 -13.51 -20.94
C GLN A 85 23.41 -14.22 -21.05
N LEU A 86 22.31 -13.52 -20.75
CA LEU A 86 20.97 -14.03 -21.01
C LEU A 86 20.86 -14.24 -22.52
N SER A 87 20.41 -15.43 -22.93
CA SER A 87 20.54 -15.96 -24.29
C SER A 87 20.19 -14.93 -25.37
N PRO A 88 20.94 -14.87 -26.49
CA PRO A 88 20.77 -13.87 -27.57
C PRO A 88 19.44 -13.96 -28.34
N ASN A 89 18.52 -14.83 -27.91
CA ASN A 89 17.22 -15.06 -28.56
C ASN A 89 16.06 -14.23 -27.99
N VAL A 90 16.32 -13.33 -27.03
CA VAL A 90 15.28 -12.45 -26.51
C VAL A 90 15.56 -11.03 -26.99
N ASP A 91 14.61 -10.43 -27.73
CA ASP A 91 14.65 -9.05 -28.29
C ASP A 91 14.56 -7.97 -27.17
N LEU A 92 15.24 -8.19 -26.05
CA LEU A 92 15.33 -7.27 -24.91
C LEU A 92 16.21 -6.06 -25.22
N LEU A 93 17.02 -6.13 -26.29
CA LEU A 93 17.88 -5.03 -26.75
C LEU A 93 17.06 -3.82 -27.24
N LYS A 94 15.74 -3.96 -27.47
CA LYS A 94 14.84 -2.85 -27.82
C LYS A 94 14.14 -2.20 -26.64
N VAL A 95 14.35 -2.67 -25.41
CA VAL A 95 13.69 -2.11 -24.23
C VAL A 95 14.48 -0.88 -23.75
N GLU A 96 14.19 0.29 -24.34
CA GLU A 96 14.84 1.56 -24.02
C GLU A 96 14.57 2.03 -22.58
N MET A 97 13.39 1.75 -22.04
CA MET A 97 12.99 2.09 -20.68
C MET A 97 11.73 1.29 -20.32
N LEU A 98 11.68 0.74 -19.11
CA LEU A 98 10.51 0.01 -18.64
C LEU A 98 9.84 0.81 -17.52
N ASP A 99 8.64 1.31 -17.81
CA ASP A 99 7.78 2.00 -16.84
C ASP A 99 6.74 1.03 -16.27
N LEU A 100 6.92 0.63 -15.01
CA LEU A 100 6.02 -0.28 -14.29
C LEU A 100 5.11 0.53 -13.39
N ILE A 101 3.81 0.53 -13.69
CA ILE A 101 2.80 1.24 -12.92
C ILE A 101 1.83 0.24 -12.28
N CYS A 102 1.68 0.29 -10.95
CA CYS A 102 0.83 -0.63 -10.19
C CYS A 102 -0.38 0.10 -9.57
N PRO A 103 -1.64 -0.31 -9.81
CA PRO A 103 -2.81 0.32 -9.20
C PRO A 103 -2.76 0.29 -7.67
N LEU A 104 -3.54 1.15 -7.01
CA LEU A 104 -3.63 1.13 -5.55
C LEU A 104 -4.23 -0.19 -5.07
N PRO A 105 -3.73 -0.76 -3.96
CA PRO A 105 -4.42 -1.85 -3.26
C PRO A 105 -5.81 -1.43 -2.79
N SER A 106 -6.74 -2.38 -2.69
CA SER A 106 -8.15 -2.14 -2.37
C SER A 106 -8.36 -1.31 -1.11
N HIS A 107 -7.64 -1.62 -0.02
CA HIS A 107 -7.76 -0.90 1.26
C HIS A 107 -7.33 0.56 1.15
N MET A 108 -6.30 0.85 0.35
CA MET A 108 -5.84 2.23 0.12
C MET A 108 -6.78 2.98 -0.81
N GLN A 109 -7.32 2.30 -1.83
CA GLN A 109 -8.30 2.89 -2.74
C GLN A 109 -9.56 3.28 -1.97
N ARG A 110 -10.09 2.40 -1.12
CA ARG A 110 -11.25 2.70 -0.26
C ARG A 110 -11.00 3.89 0.66
N SER A 111 -9.84 3.95 1.31
CA SER A 111 -9.45 5.10 2.14
C SER A 111 -9.32 6.39 1.32
N TRP A 112 -8.79 6.30 0.09
CA TRP A 112 -8.67 7.44 -0.81
C TRP A 112 -10.02 7.98 -1.23
N ASP A 113 -10.92 7.10 -1.66
CA ASP A 113 -12.27 7.46 -2.09
C ASP A 113 -13.07 8.14 -0.97
N LEU A 114 -12.87 7.72 0.30
CA LEU A 114 -13.52 8.34 1.45
C LEU A 114 -12.98 9.72 1.81
N LEU A 115 -11.70 10.01 1.54
CA LEU A 115 -11.06 11.27 1.88
C LEU A 115 -11.11 12.31 0.76
N CYS A 116 -11.25 11.84 -0.49
CA CYS A 116 -11.28 12.68 -1.68
C CYS A 116 -12.70 12.96 -2.19
N ASN A 117 -13.71 12.30 -1.63
CA ASN A 117 -15.13 12.69 -1.76
C ASN A 117 -15.49 13.71 -0.66
#